data_AF-A0A351ZZC0-F1
#
_entry.id   AF-A0A351ZZC0-F1
#
_cell.length_a   1.000
_cell.length_b   1.000
_cell.length_c   1.000
_cell.angle_alpha   90.00
_cell.angle_beta   90.00
_cell.angle_gamma   90.00
#
_symmetry.space_group_name_H-M   'P 1'
#
loop_
_entity.id
_entity.type
_entity.pdbx_description
1 polymer ?
#
loop_
_entity_poly.entity_id
_entity_poly.type
_entity_poly.pdbx_seq_one_letter_code
_entity_poly.pdbx_strand_id
1 'polypeptide(L)'
;MIKTVILSFVQSALSVGGITLLHHVLEGRGQNVTELVMSMMSLRGIAGAMLLFGAFAVMSYMLTFVKASVFIPMNTATTFLLTVVVGLLLSTEKPSWHIILGMMLVLSGIAVIAGQRQ
;
A
#
# COMPACT_ATOMS: atom_id res chain seq x y z
N MET A 1 -19.49 -6.90 5.62
CA MET A 1 -18.35 -6.06 6.06
C MET A 1 -17.03 -6.83 6.15
N ILE A 2 -16.98 -8.01 6.79
CA ILE A 2 -15.74 -8.82 6.90
C ILE A 2 -15.07 -9.08 5.54
N LYS A 3 -15.83 -9.49 4.51
CA LYS A 3 -15.29 -9.68 3.15
C LYS A 3 -14.59 -8.43 2.60
N THR A 4 -15.15 -7.25 2.86
CA THR A 4 -14.58 -5.98 2.41
C THR A 4 -13.28 -5.66 3.13
N VAL A 5 -13.24 -5.86 4.45
CA VAL A 5 -12.02 -5.67 5.26
C VAL A 5 -10.91 -6.59 4.79
N ILE A 6 -11.21 -7.88 4.60
CA ILE A 6 -10.22 -8.87 4.14
C ILE A 6 -9.68 -8.49 2.75
N LEU A 7 -10.57 -8.16 1.81
CA LEU A 7 -10.14 -7.79 0.47
C LEU A 7 -9.37 -6.47 0.44
N SER A 8 -9.72 -5.49 1.28
CA SER A 8 -8.90 -4.28 1.48
C SER A 8 -7.52 -4.63 1.99
N PHE A 9 -7.40 -5.52 2.98
CA PHE A 9 -6.10 -5.99 3.48
C PHE A 9 -5.28 -6.69 2.39
N VAL A 10 -5.89 -7.58 1.61
CA VAL A 10 -5.22 -8.25 0.50
C VAL A 10 -4.77 -7.25 -0.56
N GLN A 11 -5.64 -6.33 -0.96
CA GLN A 11 -5.33 -5.27 -1.93
C GLN A 11 -4.15 -4.43 -1.44
N SER A 12 -4.20 -3.99 -0.19
CA SER A 12 -3.17 -3.16 0.43
C SER A 12 -1.85 -3.93 0.56
N ALA A 13 -1.87 -5.22 0.92
CA ALA A 13 -0.65 -6.04 1.01
C ALA A 13 0.02 -6.22 -0.34
N LEU A 14 -0.77 -6.50 -1.39
CA LEU A 14 -0.28 -6.57 -2.76
C LEU A 14 0.28 -5.22 -3.24
N SER A 15 -0.42 -4.12 -2.93
CA SER A 15 -0.01 -2.77 -3.30
C SER A 15 1.31 -2.37 -2.63
N VAL A 16 1.36 -2.45 -1.29
CA VAL A 16 2.55 -2.10 -0.50
C VAL A 16 3.72 -3.01 -0.87
N GLY A 17 3.51 -4.33 -0.94
CA GLY A 17 4.57 -5.27 -1.35
C GLY A 17 5.09 -5.00 -2.77
N GLY A 18 4.19 -4.68 -3.71
CA GLY A 18 4.56 -4.29 -5.07
C GLY A 18 5.41 -3.02 -5.09
N ILE A 19 4.97 -1.96 -4.40
CA ILE A 19 5.72 -0.70 -4.29
C ILE A 19 7.08 -0.94 -3.64
N THR A 20 7.15 -1.70 -2.56
CA THR A 20 8.41 -2.00 -1.86
C THR A 20 9.40 -2.74 -2.75
N LEU A 21 8.96 -3.76 -3.50
CA LEU A 21 9.83 -4.47 -4.46
C LEU A 21 10.34 -3.54 -5.56
N LEU A 22 9.46 -2.69 -6.10
CA LEU A 22 9.84 -1.73 -7.13
C LEU A 22 10.80 -0.67 -6.59
N HIS A 23 10.55 -0.15 -5.40
CA HIS A 23 11.45 0.78 -4.72
C HIS A 23 12.84 0.16 -4.61
N HIS A 24 12.94 -1.08 -4.14
CA HIS A 24 14.24 -1.72 -3.92
C HIS A 24 14.99 -2.03 -5.23
N VAL A 25 14.28 -2.11 -6.36
CA VAL A 25 14.88 -2.27 -7.69
C VAL A 25 15.38 -0.95 -8.26
N LEU A 26 14.70 0.15 -7.93
CA LEU A 26 14.99 1.50 -8.43
C LEU A 26 15.98 2.26 -7.53
N GLU A 27 16.11 1.85 -6.26
CA GLU A 27 17.00 2.45 -5.28
C GLU A 27 18.47 2.29 -5.71
N GLY A 28 19.18 3.40 -5.87
CA GLY A 28 20.60 3.43 -6.23
C GLY A 28 20.92 3.25 -7.72
N ARG A 29 19.91 3.20 -8.61
CA ARG A 29 20.14 3.17 -10.07
C ARG A 29 20.00 4.55 -10.72
N GLY A 30 20.70 4.78 -11.82
CA GLY A 30 20.61 6.04 -12.55
C GLY A 30 19.22 6.24 -13.13
N GLN A 31 18.71 7.48 -13.08
CA GLN A 31 17.39 7.84 -13.59
C GLN A 31 17.32 7.92 -15.13
N ASN A 32 18.29 7.32 -15.83
CA ASN A 32 18.26 7.20 -17.27
C ASN A 32 17.12 6.25 -17.69
N VAL A 33 16.37 6.63 -18.72
CA VAL A 33 15.21 5.89 -19.23
C VAL A 33 15.57 4.41 -19.51
N THR A 34 16.74 4.17 -20.10
CA THR A 34 17.23 2.82 -20.41
C THR A 34 17.49 1.98 -19.15
N GLU A 35 18.09 2.58 -18.12
CA GLU A 35 18.34 1.91 -16.85
C GLU A 35 17.03 1.61 -16.12
N LEU A 36 16.06 2.52 -16.19
CA LEU A 36 14.74 2.31 -15.62
C LEU A 36 14.02 1.11 -16.26
N VAL A 37 14.01 1.04 -17.59
CA VAL A 37 13.38 -0.07 -18.35
C VAL A 37 14.08 -1.41 -18.06
N MET A 38 15.41 -1.43 -18.07
CA MET A 38 16.18 -2.63 -17.72
C MET A 38 15.90 -3.09 -16.28
N SER A 39 15.72 -2.15 -15.36
CA SER A 39 15.42 -2.43 -13.95
C SER A 39 14.02 -3.00 -13.79
N MET A 40 13.04 -2.46 -14.51
CA MET A 40 11.67 -2.99 -14.55
C MET A 40 11.60 -4.42 -15.12
N MET A 41 12.48 -4.78 -16.05
CA MET A 41 12.58 -6.13 -16.61
C MET A 41 13.29 -7.15 -15.70
N SER A 42 13.85 -6.72 -14.57
CA SER A 42 14.41 -7.65 -13.58
C SER A 42 13.32 -8.51 -12.94
N LEU A 43 13.68 -9.70 -12.42
CA LEU A 43 12.73 -10.60 -11.75
C LEU A 43 11.96 -9.91 -10.61
N ARG A 44 12.65 -9.04 -9.85
CA ARG A 44 12.05 -8.25 -8.77
C ARG A 44 11.13 -7.15 -9.29
N GLY A 45 11.50 -6.50 -10.42
CA GLY A 45 10.68 -5.50 -11.11
C GLY A 45 9.38 -6.10 -11.62
N ILE A 46 9.48 -7.24 -12.31
CA ILE A 46 8.32 -7.99 -12.82
C ILE A 46 7.43 -8.46 -11.66
N ALA A 47 8.01 -9.02 -10.59
CA ALA A 47 7.25 -9.44 -9.42
C ALA A 47 6.52 -8.25 -8.77
N GLY A 48 7.18 -7.10 -8.61
CA GLY A 48 6.56 -5.88 -8.09
C GLY A 48 5.40 -5.40 -8.97
N ALA A 49 5.60 -5.38 -10.30
CA ALA A 49 4.54 -5.03 -11.25
C ALA A 49 3.36 -6.01 -11.21
N MET A 50 3.61 -7.32 -11.11
CA MET A 50 2.56 -8.34 -10.98
C MET A 50 1.75 -8.17 -9.69
N LEU A 51 2.40 -7.84 -8.57
CA LEU A 51 1.71 -7.54 -7.31
C LEU A 51 0.81 -6.30 -7.46
N LEU A 52 1.30 -5.23 -8.10
CA LEU A 52 0.49 -4.04 -8.37
C LEU A 52 -0.71 -4.35 -9.28
N PHE A 53 -0.50 -5.14 -10.34
CA PHE A 53 -1.60 -5.60 -11.19
C PHE A 53 -2.63 -6.43 -10.40
N GLY A 54 -2.17 -7.32 -9.52
CA GLY A 54 -3.04 -8.07 -8.61
C GLY A 54 -3.83 -7.14 -7.68
N ALA A 55 -3.16 -6.12 -7.11
CA ALA A 55 -3.82 -5.12 -6.28
C ALA A 55 -4.89 -4.35 -7.05
N PHE A 56 -4.62 -3.99 -8.30
CA PHE A 56 -5.61 -3.36 -9.18
C PHE A 56 -6.80 -4.28 -9.45
N ALA A 57 -6.56 -5.56 -9.77
CA ALA A 57 -7.63 -6.53 -10.01
C ALA A 57 -8.54 -6.71 -8.77
N VAL A 58 -7.97 -6.79 -7.57
CA VAL A 58 -8.75 -6.87 -6.32
C VAL A 58 -9.57 -5.60 -6.11
N MET A 59 -8.98 -4.42 -6.35
CA MET A 59 -9.70 -3.14 -6.27
C MET A 59 -10.87 -3.08 -7.26
N SER A 60 -10.64 -3.43 -8.54
CA SER A 60 -11.69 -3.46 -9.56
C SER A 60 -12.83 -4.41 -9.16
N TYR A 61 -12.49 -5.59 -8.65
CA TYR A 61 -13.49 -6.53 -8.14
C TYR A 61 -14.28 -5.95 -6.96
N MET A 62 -13.62 -5.32 -5.99
CA MET A 62 -14.28 -4.72 -4.82
C MET A 62 -15.26 -3.60 -5.19
N LEU A 63 -14.91 -2.77 -6.17
CA LEU A 63 -15.77 -1.67 -6.63
C LEU A 63 -17.08 -2.14 -7.29
N THR A 64 -17.19 -3.42 -7.66
CA THR A 64 -18.44 -3.99 -8.19
C THR A 64 -19.54 -4.19 -7.13
N PHE A 65 -19.17 -4.31 -5.85
CA PHE A 65 -20.12 -4.58 -4.76
C PHE A 65 -19.96 -3.67 -3.53
N VAL A 66 -19.00 -2.74 -3.54
CA VAL A 66 -18.73 -1.80 -2.44
C VAL A 66 -18.79 -0.38 -2.98
N LYS A 67 -19.52 0.50 -2.31
CA LYS A 67 -19.52 1.92 -2.65
C LYS A 67 -18.11 2.50 -2.48
N ALA A 68 -17.64 3.28 -3.44
CA ALA A 68 -16.34 3.97 -3.38
C ALA A 68 -16.18 4.79 -2.09
N SER A 69 -17.28 5.35 -1.59
CA SER A 69 -17.36 6.08 -0.32
C SER A 69 -16.93 5.27 0.91
N VAL A 70 -17.11 3.95 0.91
CA VAL A 70 -16.66 3.06 2.01
C VAL A 70 -15.30 2.45 1.70
N PHE A 71 -15.08 2.11 0.42
CA PHE A 71 -13.83 1.50 -0.02
C PHE A 71 -12.63 2.43 0.18
N ILE A 72 -12.72 3.70 -0.23
CA ILE A 72 -11.58 4.63 -0.21
C ILE A 72 -11.03 4.81 1.21
N PRO A 73 -11.82 5.19 2.24
CA PRO A 73 -11.28 5.35 3.59
C PRO A 73 -10.67 4.06 4.13
N MET A 74 -11.35 2.93 3.92
CA MET A 74 -10.88 1.64 4.44
C MET A 74 -9.58 1.19 3.78
N ASN A 75 -9.49 1.34 2.46
CA ASN A 75 -8.29 1.01 1.71
C ASN A 75 -7.10 1.90 2.09
N THR A 76 -7.35 3.19 2.31
CA THR A 76 -6.33 4.12 2.80
C THR A 76 -5.84 3.72 4.19
N ALA A 77 -6.74 3.34 5.11
CA ALA A 77 -6.37 2.86 6.45
C ALA A 77 -5.47 1.61 6.38
N THR A 78 -5.91 0.59 5.63
CA THR A 78 -5.19 -0.67 5.53
C THR A 78 -3.85 -0.50 4.80
N THR A 79 -3.81 0.31 3.74
CA THR A 79 -2.56 0.62 3.02
C THR A 79 -1.61 1.38 3.91
N PHE A 80 -2.08 2.44 4.60
CA PHE A 80 -1.24 3.21 5.51
C PHE A 80 -0.66 2.32 6.61
N LEU A 81 -1.51 1.53 7.28
CA LEU A 81 -1.08 0.62 8.35
C LEU A 81 -0.03 -0.38 7.85
N LEU A 82 -0.23 -0.98 6.68
CA LEU A 82 0.75 -1.91 6.11
C LEU A 82 2.04 -1.22 5.67
N THR A 83 1.97 -0.02 5.08
CA THR A 83 3.15 0.77 4.73
C THR A 83 3.96 1.11 5.98
N VAL A 84 3.30 1.48 7.08
CA VAL A 84 3.97 1.70 8.37
C VAL A 84 4.64 0.43 8.85
N VAL A 85 3.93 -0.70 8.90
CA VAL A 85 4.49 -1.98 9.36
C VAL A 85 5.69 -2.39 8.51
N VAL A 86 5.57 -2.33 7.18
CA VAL A 86 6.66 -2.65 6.25
C VAL A 86 7.83 -1.69 6.41
N GLY A 87 7.55 -0.39 6.53
CA GLY A 87 8.57 0.63 6.78
C GLY A 87 9.33 0.39 8.08
N LEU A 88 8.66 -0.02 9.15
CA LEU A 88 9.29 -0.36 10.43
C LEU A 88 10.11 -1.66 10.38
N LEU A 89 9.71 -2.63 9.56
CA LEU A 89 10.44 -3.88 9.39
C LEU A 89 11.68 -3.73 8.50
N LEU A 90 11.63 -2.84 7.51
CA LEU A 90 12.71 -2.62 6.56
C LEU A 90 13.66 -1.50 6.96
N SER A 91 13.21 -0.51 7.74
CA SER A 91 14.06 0.58 8.19
C SER A 91 14.92 0.14 9.37
N THR A 92 16.21 0.47 9.31
CA THR A 92 17.14 0.39 10.43
C THR A 92 16.98 1.55 11.40
N GLU A 93 16.31 2.64 11.00
CA GLU A 93 16.05 3.81 11.84
C GLU A 93 14.76 3.65 12.66
N LYS A 94 14.88 3.80 13.98
CA LYS A 94 13.72 3.76 14.89
C LYS A 94 12.85 5.00 14.64
N PRO A 95 11.52 4.84 14.49
CA PRO A 95 10.63 5.98 14.31
C PRO A 95 10.73 6.91 15.54
N SER A 96 10.89 8.21 15.29
CA SER A 96 10.84 9.21 16.36
C SER A 96 9.43 9.27 16.96
N TRP A 97 9.32 9.70 18.22
CA TRP A 97 8.03 9.81 18.92
C TRP A 97 7.01 10.67 18.16
N HIS A 98 7.49 11.70 17.46
CA HIS A 98 6.68 12.58 16.62
C HIS A 98 6.04 11.83 15.43
N ILE A 99 6.79 10.91 14.81
CA ILE A 99 6.28 10.09 13.69
C ILE A 99 5.17 9.16 14.19
N ILE A 100 5.36 8.54 15.36
CA ILE A 100 4.36 7.66 15.96
C ILE A 100 3.07 8.43 16.26
N LEU A 101 3.17 9.61 16.87
CA LEU A 101 2.01 10.48 17.13
C LEU A 101 1.29 10.88 15.83
N GLY A 102 2.04 11.25 14.79
CA GLY A 102 1.47 11.55 13.47
C GLY A 102 0.72 10.36 12.86
N MET A 103 1.29 9.16 12.97
CA MET A 103 0.65 7.92 12.51
C MET A 103 -0.65 7.62 13.26
N MET A 104 -0.67 7.82 14.58
CA MET A 104 -1.88 7.66 15.39
C MET A 104 -2.97 8.66 15.01
N LEU A 105 -2.60 9.92 14.75
CA LEU A 105 -3.54 10.95 14.26
C LEU A 105 -4.15 10.56 12.91
N VAL A 106 -3.34 10.10 11.95
CA VAL A 106 -3.83 9.63 10.64
C VAL A 106 -4.80 8.46 10.81
N LEU A 107 -4.43 7.44 11.60
CA LEU A 107 -5.30 6.29 11.86
C LEU A 107 -6.62 6.71 12.52
N SER A 108 -6.57 7.65 13.47
CA SER A 108 -7.76 8.17 14.13
C SER A 108 -8.68 8.94 13.18
N GLY A 109 -8.12 9.79 12.31
CA GLY A 109 -8.89 10.49 11.27
C GLY A 109 -9.59 9.53 10.31
N ILE A 110 -8.90 8.46 9.89
CA ILE A 110 -9.49 7.44 9.03
C ILE A 110 -10.58 6.65 9.77
N ALA A 111 -10.38 6.33 11.04
CA ALA A 111 -11.38 5.65 11.87
C ALA A 111 -12.66 6.47 12.05
N VAL A 112 -12.54 7.79 12.24
CA VAL A 112 -13.70 8.70 12.32
C VAL A 112 -14.48 8.70 11.00
N ILE A 113 -13.80 8.84 9.87
CA ILE A 113 -14.45 8.84 8.54
C ILE A 113 -15.14 7.49 8.25
N ALA A 114 -14.51 6.39 8.64
CA ALA A 114 -15.07 5.04 8.48
C ALA A 114 -16.28 4.81 9.41
N GLY A 115 -16.24 5.34 10.64
CA GLY A 115 -17.30 5.18 11.64
C GLY A 115 -18.55 6.03 11.39
N GLN A 116 -18.42 7.19 10.73
CA GLN A 116 -19.55 8.06 10.40
C GLN A 116 -20.51 7.52 9.31
N ARG A 117 -20.21 6.35 8.73
CA ARG A 117 -20.97 5.76 7.61
C ARG A 117 -21.64 4.41 7.93
N GLN A 118 -21.71 4.03 9.21
CA GLN A 118 -22.69 3.07 9.70
C GLN A 118 -24.06 3.75 9.82
#